data_AF-A0A7X8MM74-F1
#
_entry.id   AF-A0A7X8MM74-F1
#
_cell.length_a   1.000
_cell.length_b   1.000
_cell.length_c   1.000
_cell.angle_alpha   90.00
_cell.angle_beta   90.00
_cell.angle_gamma   90.00
#
_symmetry.space_group_name_H-M   'P 1'
#
loop_
_entity.id
_entity.type
_entity.pdbx_description
1 polymer ?
#
loop_
_entity_poly.entity_id
_entity_poly.type
_entity_poly.pdbx_seq_one_letter_code
_entity_poly.pdbx_strand_id
1 'polypeptide(L)'
;MSMIAPNSVYHLVDGVLDKGLSHVAEFVENILKRSVIIADHDGRIHYPEEVSYSGEVDDVFVSIPTILSGRDFYYQNSSGSLFYRISYNDSCAFIIAQDLPVEEISRALALLIDTKLAIKCYFCKLHKESDRFEQELAEYLFADSKANIRDLAKLSENRLEMDQLYVVTLVEIEEGSDITQIQQVRSYLYEYLKKNKFEAVPISWSNYICIIIPVGSTVDKLDEALDWPAMITSKEAVEGK
;
A
#
# COMPACT_ATOMS: atom_id res chain seq x y z
N MET A 1 1.73 -7.75 -40.44
CA MET A 1 2.61 -7.32 -39.33
C MET A 1 2.18 -5.91 -38.95
N SER A 2 1.41 -5.76 -37.88
CA SER A 2 0.89 -4.46 -37.44
C SER A 2 1.80 -3.92 -36.34
N MET A 3 2.42 -2.77 -36.57
CA MET A 3 3.12 -2.01 -35.53
C MET A 3 2.05 -1.50 -34.57
N ILE A 4 1.93 -2.11 -33.39
CA ILE A 4 1.25 -1.47 -32.26
C ILE A 4 2.13 -0.26 -31.92
N ALA A 5 1.56 0.93 -32.11
CA ALA A 5 2.33 2.17 -32.17
C ALA A 5 3.00 2.46 -30.82
N PRO A 6 4.32 2.77 -30.79
CA PRO A 6 5.02 3.15 -29.56
C PRO A 6 4.37 4.34 -28.83
N ASN A 7 3.53 5.12 -29.53
CA ASN A 7 2.79 6.26 -28.99
C ASN A 7 1.80 5.91 -27.86
N SER A 8 1.25 4.69 -27.82
CA SER A 8 0.26 4.33 -26.77
C SER A 8 0.93 4.19 -25.40
N VAL A 9 2.09 3.54 -25.34
CA VAL A 9 2.81 3.30 -24.10
C VAL A 9 3.36 4.60 -23.51
N TYR A 10 3.92 5.49 -24.35
CA TYR A 10 4.39 6.81 -23.88
C TYR A 10 3.24 7.67 -23.37
N HIS A 11 2.09 7.67 -24.05
CA HIS A 11 0.91 8.41 -23.60
C HIS A 11 0.38 7.88 -22.25
N LEU A 12 0.39 6.56 -22.04
CA LEU A 12 -0.03 5.99 -20.76
C LEU A 12 0.92 6.38 -19.62
N VAL A 13 2.24 6.38 -19.87
CA VAL A 13 3.23 6.82 -18.87
C VAL A 13 3.05 8.30 -18.55
N ASP A 14 2.94 9.15 -19.57
CA ASP A 14 2.74 10.60 -19.40
C ASP A 14 1.46 10.90 -18.62
N GLY A 15 0.35 10.25 -19.00
CA GLY A 15 -0.92 10.40 -18.31
C GLY A 15 -0.91 9.90 -16.86
N VAL A 16 -0.11 8.87 -16.53
CA VAL A 16 0.09 8.44 -15.13
C VAL A 16 0.84 9.48 -14.31
N LEU A 17 1.81 10.17 -14.91
CA LEU A 17 2.58 11.20 -14.19
C LEU A 17 1.70 12.38 -13.79
N ASP A 18 0.69 12.71 -14.60
CA ASP A 18 -0.22 13.82 -14.37
C ASP A 18 -1.48 13.44 -13.57
N LYS A 19 -2.06 12.27 -13.83
CA LYS A 19 -3.40 11.87 -13.33
C LYS A 19 -3.38 10.62 -12.44
N GLY A 20 -2.22 9.97 -12.27
CA GLY A 20 -2.11 8.74 -11.50
C GLY A 20 -2.71 7.52 -12.19
N LEU A 21 -3.07 6.51 -11.40
CA LEU A 21 -3.56 5.22 -11.89
C LEU A 21 -4.93 5.29 -12.57
N SER A 22 -5.75 6.30 -12.24
CA SER A 22 -7.05 6.53 -12.86
C SER A 22 -6.97 6.57 -14.39
N HIS A 23 -5.93 7.19 -14.94
CA HIS A 23 -5.74 7.28 -16.40
C HIS A 23 -5.53 5.91 -17.06
N VAL A 24 -4.79 5.02 -16.41
CA VAL A 24 -4.56 3.65 -16.90
C VAL A 24 -5.83 2.85 -16.80
N ALA A 25 -6.52 2.97 -15.67
CA ALA A 25 -7.78 2.26 -15.47
C ALA A 25 -8.82 2.69 -16.50
N GLU A 26 -9.06 4.00 -16.68
CA GLU A 26 -9.96 4.52 -17.71
C GLU A 26 -9.61 4.00 -19.09
N PHE A 27 -8.32 3.95 -19.45
CA PHE A 27 -7.88 3.38 -20.74
C PHE A 27 -8.29 1.91 -20.89
N VAL A 28 -8.06 1.09 -19.86
CA VAL A 28 -8.40 -0.34 -19.89
C VAL A 28 -9.90 -0.56 -19.87
N GLU A 29 -10.62 0.10 -18.97
CA GLU A 29 -12.07 -0.01 -18.79
C GLU A 29 -12.82 0.47 -20.04
N ASN A 30 -12.33 1.51 -20.71
CA ASN A 30 -12.93 1.99 -21.96
C ASN A 30 -12.82 0.97 -23.11
N ILE A 31 -11.77 0.16 -23.15
CA ILE A 31 -11.52 -0.82 -24.21
C ILE A 31 -12.17 -2.18 -23.86
N LEU A 32 -12.02 -2.66 -22.63
CA LEU A 32 -12.59 -3.94 -22.19
C LEU A 32 -14.07 -3.85 -21.85
N LYS A 33 -14.58 -2.66 -21.50
CA LYS A 33 -15.93 -2.47 -20.94
C LYS A 33 -16.15 -3.29 -19.67
N ARG A 34 -15.08 -3.45 -18.88
CA ARG A 34 -15.03 -4.18 -17.61
C ARG A 34 -14.29 -3.33 -16.59
N SER A 35 -14.65 -3.43 -15.32
CA SER A 35 -13.94 -2.78 -14.22
C SER A 35 -12.56 -3.40 -14.03
N VAL A 36 -11.64 -2.57 -13.54
CA VAL A 36 -10.30 -3.03 -13.15
C VAL A 36 -9.97 -2.63 -11.71
N ILE A 37 -9.21 -3.49 -11.05
CA ILE A 37 -8.54 -3.17 -9.78
C ILE A 37 -7.05 -3.08 -10.05
N ILE A 38 -6.40 -2.07 -9.48
CA ILE A 38 -4.94 -1.99 -9.43
C ILE A 38 -4.52 -2.06 -7.97
N ALA A 39 -3.66 -3.01 -7.64
CA ALA A 39 -3.23 -3.28 -6.28
C ALA A 39 -1.71 -3.46 -6.20
N ASP A 40 -1.14 -3.23 -5.01
CA ASP A 40 0.27 -3.49 -4.75
C ASP A 40 0.53 -4.97 -4.38
N HIS A 41 1.77 -5.28 -4.00
CA HIS A 41 2.20 -6.63 -3.65
C HIS A 41 1.48 -7.23 -2.44
N ASP A 42 1.02 -6.40 -1.51
CA ASP A 42 0.28 -6.82 -0.32
C ASP A 42 -1.21 -7.04 -0.62
N GLY A 43 -1.64 -6.71 -1.84
CA GLY A 43 -3.03 -6.73 -2.25
C GLY A 43 -3.80 -5.47 -1.85
N ARG A 44 -3.14 -4.41 -1.35
CA ARG A 44 -3.82 -3.15 -1.07
C ARG A 44 -4.23 -2.49 -2.38
N ILE A 45 -5.46 -2.02 -2.43
CA ILE A 45 -6.06 -1.42 -3.62
C ILE A 45 -5.60 0.05 -3.73
N HIS A 46 -5.04 0.41 -4.90
CA HIS A 46 -4.67 1.77 -5.27
C HIS A 46 -5.59 2.35 -6.36
N TYR A 47 -6.33 1.49 -7.06
CA TYR A 47 -7.46 1.88 -7.91
C TYR A 47 -8.60 0.87 -7.80
N PRO A 48 -9.86 1.31 -7.64
CA PRO A 48 -10.33 2.71 -7.62
C PRO A 48 -9.81 3.49 -6.39
N GLU A 49 -9.59 4.80 -6.56
CA GLU A 49 -9.07 5.67 -5.47
C GLU A 49 -10.06 5.82 -4.30
N GLU A 50 -11.35 5.76 -4.60
CA GLU A 50 -12.44 5.89 -3.63
C GLU A 50 -12.96 4.54 -3.13
N VAL A 51 -12.07 3.65 -2.68
CA VAL A 51 -12.52 2.60 -1.76
C VAL A 51 -12.78 3.28 -0.41
N SER A 52 -13.92 3.95 -0.30
CA SER A 52 -14.44 4.37 0.99
C SER A 52 -14.54 3.11 1.84
N TYR A 53 -14.03 3.12 3.08
CA TYR A 53 -14.25 2.02 4.02
C TYR A 53 -15.76 1.83 4.18
N SER A 54 -16.35 0.93 3.39
CA SER A 54 -17.80 0.79 3.26
C SER A 54 -18.38 0.05 4.47
N GLY A 55 -17.50 -0.64 5.21
CA GLY A 55 -17.75 -1.11 6.56
C GLY A 55 -16.48 -1.63 7.23
N GLU A 56 -15.56 -2.26 6.49
CA GLU A 56 -14.41 -3.02 7.03
C GLU A 56 -13.08 -2.55 6.43
N VAL A 57 -11.95 -2.92 7.05
CA VAL A 57 -10.62 -2.61 6.49
C VAL A 57 -10.33 -3.51 5.29
N ASP A 58 -10.82 -4.75 5.34
CA ASP A 58 -10.68 -5.75 4.29
C ASP A 58 -11.19 -5.26 2.93
N ASP A 59 -12.14 -4.31 2.89
CA ASP A 59 -12.65 -3.68 1.67
C ASP A 59 -11.56 -3.04 0.81
N VAL A 60 -10.47 -2.54 1.43
CA VAL A 60 -9.35 -1.90 0.71
C VAL A 60 -8.27 -2.88 0.26
N PHE A 61 -8.51 -4.18 0.43
CA PHE A 61 -7.58 -5.24 0.03
C PHE A 61 -8.24 -6.22 -0.94
N VAL A 62 -7.43 -6.77 -1.84
CA VAL A 62 -7.81 -7.86 -2.75
C VAL A 62 -6.93 -9.07 -2.47
N SER A 63 -7.56 -10.25 -2.38
CA SER A 63 -6.82 -11.50 -2.22
C SER A 63 -6.03 -11.83 -3.48
N ILE A 64 -4.70 -11.85 -3.37
CA ILE A 64 -3.80 -12.23 -4.47
C ILE A 64 -3.61 -13.76 -4.48
N PRO A 65 -3.94 -14.45 -5.59
CA PRO A 65 -3.73 -15.89 -5.70
C PRO A 65 -2.26 -16.31 -5.56
N THR A 66 -1.95 -17.22 -4.63
CA THR A 66 -0.58 -17.71 -4.39
C THR A 66 0.07 -18.37 -5.61
N ILE A 67 -0.73 -18.88 -6.55
CA ILE A 67 -0.26 -19.44 -7.83
C ILE A 67 0.43 -18.42 -8.75
N LEU A 68 0.25 -17.12 -8.50
CA LEU A 68 0.94 -16.04 -9.22
C LEU A 68 2.42 -15.91 -8.82
N SER A 69 2.86 -16.56 -7.75
CA SER A 69 4.27 -16.63 -7.35
C SER A 69 5.08 -17.34 -8.44
N GLY A 70 5.67 -16.54 -9.35
CA GLY A 70 6.46 -17.02 -10.50
C GLY A 70 5.72 -17.06 -11.84
N ARG A 71 4.49 -16.53 -11.93
CA ARG A 71 3.74 -16.39 -13.19
C ARG A 71 3.41 -14.93 -13.48
N ASP A 72 3.35 -14.58 -14.76
CA ASP A 72 2.99 -13.23 -15.20
C ASP A 72 1.47 -12.98 -15.16
N PHE A 73 0.66 -14.04 -15.23
CA PHE A 73 -0.80 -13.91 -15.17
C PHE A 73 -1.47 -15.17 -14.63
N TYR A 74 -2.69 -15.01 -14.16
CA TYR A 74 -3.57 -16.08 -13.72
C TYR A 74 -5.02 -15.67 -13.96
N TYR A 75 -5.80 -16.58 -14.54
CA TYR A 75 -7.24 -16.40 -14.69
C TYR A 75 -7.98 -17.28 -13.70
N GLN A 76 -8.81 -16.65 -12.87
CA GLN A 76 -9.60 -17.31 -11.84
C GLN A 76 -11.01 -17.56 -12.36
N ASN A 77 -11.30 -18.81 -12.73
CA ASN A 77 -12.61 -19.20 -13.28
C ASN A 77 -13.78 -18.92 -12.33
N SER A 78 -13.59 -19.01 -11.01
CA SER A 78 -14.68 -18.84 -10.03
C SER A 78 -15.20 -17.42 -9.94
N SER A 79 -14.36 -16.41 -10.19
CA SER A 79 -14.69 -14.99 -10.11
C SER A 79 -14.65 -14.29 -11.47
N GLY A 80 -14.28 -15.00 -12.54
CA GLY A 80 -14.06 -14.39 -13.86
C GLY A 80 -12.95 -13.34 -13.86
N SER A 81 -11.98 -13.44 -12.94
CA SER A 81 -10.96 -12.40 -12.76
C SER A 81 -9.66 -12.77 -13.45
N LEU A 82 -9.13 -11.86 -14.27
CA LEU A 82 -7.81 -11.98 -14.88
C LEU A 82 -6.81 -11.14 -14.09
N PHE A 83 -5.90 -11.80 -13.39
CA PHE A 83 -4.78 -11.19 -12.69
C PHE A 83 -3.58 -11.10 -13.63
N TYR A 84 -3.01 -9.91 -13.77
CA TYR A 84 -1.74 -9.69 -14.46
C TYR A 84 -0.72 -9.07 -13.51
N ARG A 85 0.41 -9.74 -13.35
CA ARG A 85 1.51 -9.37 -12.45
C ARG A 85 2.50 -8.45 -13.15
N ILE A 86 2.84 -7.35 -12.48
CA ILE A 86 3.75 -6.33 -12.98
C ILE A 86 4.92 -6.22 -12.01
N SER A 87 6.04 -6.87 -12.35
CA SER A 87 7.25 -6.82 -11.53
C SER A 87 8.01 -5.51 -11.72
N TYR A 88 8.45 -4.91 -10.60
CA TYR A 88 9.25 -3.69 -10.58
C TYR A 88 10.23 -3.72 -9.40
N ASN A 89 11.48 -3.29 -9.65
CA ASN A 89 12.60 -3.45 -8.70
C ASN A 89 12.60 -4.88 -8.13
N ASP A 90 12.32 -5.03 -6.84
CA ASP A 90 12.21 -6.31 -6.11
C ASP A 90 10.79 -6.58 -5.58
N SER A 91 9.79 -5.87 -6.07
CA SER A 91 8.37 -5.99 -5.71
C SER A 91 7.49 -6.23 -6.95
N CYS A 92 6.18 -6.27 -6.76
CA CYS A 92 5.22 -6.36 -7.86
C CYS A 92 3.90 -5.67 -7.56
N ALA A 93 3.21 -5.26 -8.61
CA ALA A 93 1.84 -4.80 -8.56
C ALA A 93 0.97 -5.72 -9.41
N PHE A 94 -0.33 -5.58 -9.25
CA PHE A 94 -1.33 -6.34 -9.98
C PHE A 94 -2.31 -5.39 -10.64
N ILE A 95 -2.65 -5.68 -11.89
CA ILE A 95 -3.87 -5.18 -12.52
C ILE A 95 -4.81 -6.36 -12.73
N ILE A 96 -6.05 -6.21 -12.29
CA ILE A 96 -7.03 -7.28 -12.20
C ILE A 96 -8.25 -6.84 -12.98
N ALA A 97 -8.52 -7.48 -14.11
CA ALA A 97 -9.76 -7.27 -14.86
C ALA A 97 -10.85 -8.17 -14.31
N GLN A 98 -12.01 -7.60 -13.98
CA GLN A 98 -13.13 -8.32 -13.37
C GLN A 98 -14.18 -8.73 -14.41
N ASP A 99 -14.99 -9.75 -14.08
CA ASP A 99 -16.11 -10.24 -14.89
C ASP A 99 -15.74 -10.49 -16.37
N LEU A 100 -14.53 -11.00 -16.61
CA LEU A 100 -13.97 -11.20 -17.93
C LEU A 100 -14.36 -12.59 -18.46
N PRO A 101 -15.03 -12.70 -19.63
CA PRO A 101 -15.28 -13.98 -20.26
C PRO A 101 -13.98 -14.67 -20.71
N VAL A 102 -13.99 -16.01 -20.73
CA VAL A 102 -12.80 -16.82 -21.08
C VAL A 102 -12.31 -16.51 -22.50
N GLU A 103 -13.24 -16.20 -23.40
CA GLU A 103 -12.97 -15.89 -24.81
C GLU A 103 -12.20 -14.58 -24.97
N GLU A 104 -12.28 -13.68 -23.99
CA GLU A 104 -11.65 -12.37 -24.03
C GLU A 104 -10.27 -12.32 -23.36
N ILE A 105 -9.83 -13.40 -22.71
CA ILE A 105 -8.55 -13.45 -21.96
C ILE A 105 -7.38 -13.00 -22.83
N SER A 106 -7.25 -13.52 -24.05
CA SER A 106 -6.14 -13.18 -24.94
C SER A 106 -6.11 -11.69 -25.30
N ARG A 107 -7.29 -11.10 -25.52
CA ARG A 107 -7.44 -9.66 -25.85
C ARG A 107 -7.12 -8.81 -24.62
N ALA A 108 -7.66 -9.18 -23.47
CA ALA A 108 -7.40 -8.48 -22.21
C ALA A 108 -5.92 -8.53 -21.85
N LEU A 109 -5.28 -9.69 -21.95
CA LEU A 109 -3.86 -9.84 -21.64
C LEU A 109 -2.98 -8.93 -22.51
N ALA A 110 -3.24 -8.86 -23.82
CA ALA A 110 -2.52 -7.95 -24.72
C ALA A 110 -2.64 -6.49 -24.28
N LEU A 111 -3.85 -6.07 -23.88
CA LEU A 111 -4.10 -4.73 -23.39
C LEU A 111 -3.42 -4.45 -22.04
N LEU A 112 -3.46 -5.40 -21.10
CA LEU A 112 -2.80 -5.26 -19.80
C LEU A 112 -1.28 -5.18 -19.93
N ILE A 113 -0.69 -5.90 -20.90
CA ILE A 113 0.74 -5.79 -21.23
C ILE A 113 1.10 -4.36 -21.66
N ASP A 114 0.25 -3.69 -22.45
CA ASP A 114 0.51 -2.31 -22.89
C ASP A 114 0.52 -1.31 -21.72
N THR A 115 -0.22 -1.60 -20.64
CA THR A 115 -0.25 -0.75 -19.42
C THR A 115 0.92 -0.96 -18.47
N LYS A 116 1.69 -2.05 -18.66
CA LYS A 116 2.74 -2.49 -17.73
C LYS A 116 3.73 -1.39 -17.35
N LEU A 117 4.19 -0.61 -18.33
CA LEU A 117 5.21 0.42 -18.10
C LEU A 117 4.66 1.59 -17.28
N ALA A 118 3.43 1.99 -17.53
CA ALA A 118 2.78 3.11 -16.84
C ALA A 118 2.53 2.76 -15.36
N ILE A 119 1.98 1.57 -15.09
CA ILE A 119 1.77 1.07 -13.73
C ILE A 119 3.11 0.91 -13.01
N LYS A 120 4.13 0.35 -13.68
CA LYS A 120 5.48 0.26 -13.12
C LYS A 120 6.06 1.63 -12.77
N CYS A 121 5.84 2.65 -13.60
CA CYS A 121 6.31 4.01 -13.34
C CYS A 121 5.68 4.59 -12.06
N TYR A 122 4.36 4.42 -11.90
CA TYR A 122 3.63 4.84 -10.71
C TYR A 122 4.21 4.22 -9.43
N PHE A 123 4.29 2.88 -9.36
CA PHE A 123 4.74 2.19 -8.15
C PHE A 123 6.23 2.43 -7.84
N CYS A 124 7.07 2.58 -8.87
CA CYS A 124 8.48 2.95 -8.67
C CYS A 124 8.64 4.35 -8.08
N LYS A 125 7.74 5.30 -8.37
CA LYS A 125 7.76 6.63 -7.76
C LYS A 125 7.28 6.58 -6.31
N LEU A 126 6.14 5.91 -6.09
CA LEU A 126 5.51 5.77 -4.77
C LEU A 126 6.44 5.11 -3.73
N HIS A 127 7.11 4.01 -4.10
CA HIS A 127 8.05 3.33 -3.18
C HIS A 127 9.26 4.21 -2.82
N LYS A 128 9.80 4.99 -3.77
CA LYS A 128 11.01 5.79 -3.51
C LYS A 128 10.81 6.89 -2.45
N GLU A 129 9.62 7.47 -2.38
CA GLU A 129 9.31 8.57 -1.46
C GLU A 129 8.98 8.04 -0.05
N SER A 130 8.21 6.95 0.05
CA SER A 130 7.83 6.38 1.36
C SER A 130 8.94 5.56 2.02
N ASP A 131 9.66 4.72 1.25
CA ASP A 131 10.59 3.73 1.81
C ASP A 131 11.82 4.39 2.44
N ARG A 132 12.28 5.52 1.87
CA ARG A 132 13.51 6.17 2.34
C ARG A 132 13.37 6.74 3.75
N PHE A 133 12.27 7.45 4.01
CA PHE A 133 12.02 8.01 5.34
C PHE A 133 11.83 6.91 6.38
N GLU A 134 11.00 5.90 6.08
CA GLU A 134 10.73 4.79 7.00
C GLU A 134 12.00 3.98 7.30
N GLN A 135 12.85 3.74 6.28
CA GLN A 135 14.12 3.05 6.46
C GLN A 135 15.10 3.86 7.32
N GLU A 136 15.31 5.15 7.01
CA GLU A 136 16.24 5.99 7.79
C GLU A 136 15.76 6.16 9.24
N LEU A 137 14.44 6.20 9.46
CA LEU A 137 13.85 6.24 10.81
C LEU A 137 13.99 4.88 11.53
N ALA A 138 13.83 3.75 10.83
CA ALA A 138 14.07 2.43 11.40
C ALA A 138 15.53 2.28 11.84
N GLU A 139 16.48 2.67 11.00
CA GLU A 139 17.91 2.68 11.33
C GLU A 139 18.21 3.60 12.52
N TYR A 140 17.54 4.75 12.62
CA TYR A 140 17.68 5.64 13.77
C TYR A 140 17.16 5.05 15.09
N LEU A 141 16.01 4.36 15.05
CA LEU A 141 15.36 3.83 16.25
C LEU A 141 15.97 2.51 16.72
N PHE A 142 16.39 1.65 15.79
CA PHE A 142 16.75 0.25 16.08
C PHE A 142 18.22 -0.10 15.79
N ALA A 143 18.98 0.78 15.14
CA ALA A 143 20.41 0.61 14.93
C ALA A 143 21.22 1.74 15.60
N ASP A 144 22.54 1.55 15.71
CA ASP A 144 23.47 2.57 16.25
C ASP A 144 23.75 3.64 15.18
N SER A 145 22.70 4.32 14.75
CA SER A 145 22.75 5.36 13.73
C SER A 145 23.17 6.69 14.35
N LYS A 146 23.98 7.45 13.61
CA LYS A 146 24.36 8.83 13.95
C LYS A 146 23.42 9.87 13.35
N ALA A 147 22.31 9.45 12.73
CA ALA A 147 21.34 10.35 12.14
C ALA A 147 20.74 11.27 13.20
N ASN A 148 20.39 12.49 12.81
CA ASN A 148 19.71 13.45 13.67
C ASN A 148 18.21 13.37 13.43
N ILE A 149 17.42 13.12 14.48
CA ILE A 149 15.95 13.04 14.38
C ILE A 149 15.31 14.30 13.76
N ARG A 150 15.91 15.48 13.94
CA ARG A 150 15.41 16.72 13.32
C ARG A 150 15.61 16.74 11.81
N ASP A 151 16.64 16.08 11.30
CA ASP A 151 16.86 15.98 9.87
C ASP A 151 15.94 14.91 9.26
N LEU A 152 15.66 13.82 9.99
CA LEU A 152 14.65 12.83 9.61
C LEU A 152 13.24 13.44 9.59
N ALA A 153 12.89 14.26 10.58
CA ALA A 153 11.60 14.96 10.63
C ALA A 153 11.38 15.84 9.39
N LYS A 154 12.43 16.48 8.85
CA LYS A 154 12.33 17.26 7.59
C LYS A 154 12.06 16.40 6.38
N LEU A 155 12.52 15.15 6.37
CA LEU A 155 12.24 14.18 5.30
C LEU A 155 10.82 13.61 5.38
N SER A 156 10.15 13.75 6.53
CA SER A 156 8.86 13.10 6.80
C SER A 156 7.65 13.75 6.12
N GLU A 157 7.80 14.86 5.40
CA GLU A 157 6.69 15.63 4.81
C GLU A 157 5.55 15.94 5.80
N ASN A 158 5.91 16.30 7.04
CA ASN A 158 5.00 16.54 8.18
C ASN A 158 4.36 15.29 8.81
N ARG A 159 4.76 14.07 8.43
CA ARG A 159 4.36 12.84 9.13
C ARG A 159 4.94 12.74 10.54
N LEU A 160 6.03 13.46 10.82
CA LEU A 160 6.70 13.51 12.12
C LEU A 160 7.03 14.97 12.51
N GLU A 161 6.14 15.60 13.24
CA GLU A 161 6.32 16.91 13.87
C GLU A 161 7.09 16.82 15.19
N MET A 162 8.04 17.75 15.42
CA MET A 162 8.95 17.71 16.57
C MET A 162 8.31 18.17 17.90
N ASP A 163 7.28 19.01 17.83
CA ASP A 163 6.62 19.60 19.00
C ASP A 163 5.33 18.83 19.38
N GLN A 164 5.14 17.66 18.79
CA GLN A 164 3.97 16.80 18.94
C GLN A 164 4.31 15.61 19.86
N LEU A 165 3.35 15.20 20.70
CA LEU A 165 3.46 13.97 21.48
C LEU A 165 3.03 12.77 20.63
N TYR A 166 3.69 11.63 20.87
CA TYR A 166 3.39 10.38 20.17
C TYR A 166 3.20 9.23 21.15
N VAL A 167 2.28 8.34 20.83
CA VAL A 167 2.25 7.00 21.37
C VAL A 167 3.00 6.10 20.41
N VAL A 168 3.89 5.27 20.96
CA VAL A 168 4.63 4.29 20.17
C VAL A 168 4.20 2.90 20.62
N THR A 169 3.83 2.06 19.66
CA THR A 169 3.56 0.64 19.90
C THR A 169 4.55 -0.20 19.10
N LEU A 170 5.14 -1.19 19.77
CA LEU A 170 6.01 -2.17 19.14
C LEU A 170 5.31 -3.52 19.17
N VAL A 171 5.16 -4.13 18.01
CA VAL A 171 4.57 -5.46 17.82
C VAL A 171 5.67 -6.40 17.33
N GLU A 172 5.93 -7.45 18.10
CA GLU A 172 6.80 -8.54 17.71
C GLU A 172 5.99 -9.61 16.97
N ILE A 173 6.51 -10.09 15.86
CA ILE A 173 5.91 -11.16 15.07
C ILE A 173 6.66 -12.46 15.37
N GLU A 174 5.90 -13.56 15.44
CA GLU A 174 6.42 -14.89 15.75
C GLU A 174 7.58 -15.28 14.82
N GLU A 175 8.60 -15.93 15.39
CA GLU A 175 9.74 -16.43 14.63
C GLU A 175 9.28 -17.44 13.57
N GLY A 176 9.71 -17.22 12.32
CA GLY A 176 9.36 -18.07 11.17
C GLY A 176 8.31 -17.49 10.24
N SER A 177 7.72 -16.33 10.57
CA SER A 177 6.92 -15.55 9.61
C SER A 177 7.77 -15.05 8.44
N ASP A 178 7.23 -15.17 7.23
CA ASP A 178 7.83 -14.61 6.02
C ASP A 178 7.75 -13.07 6.08
N ILE A 179 8.77 -12.37 5.58
CA ILE A 179 8.80 -10.91 5.43
C ILE A 179 7.53 -10.41 4.71
N THR A 180 7.00 -11.17 3.74
CA THR A 180 5.74 -10.82 3.07
C THR A 180 4.53 -10.79 4.01
N GLN A 181 4.46 -11.68 5.01
CA GLN A 181 3.40 -11.66 6.02
C GLN A 181 3.52 -10.43 6.93
N ILE A 182 4.76 -10.05 7.27
CA ILE A 182 5.04 -8.84 8.07
C ILE A 182 4.55 -7.59 7.33
N GLN A 183 4.81 -7.50 6.02
CA GLN A 183 4.39 -6.38 5.19
C GLN A 183 2.86 -6.28 5.08
N GLN A 184 2.18 -7.42 4.88
CA GLN A 184 0.72 -7.48 4.86
C GLN A 184 0.11 -7.02 6.19
N VAL A 185 0.62 -7.52 7.32
CA VAL A 185 0.17 -7.10 8.66
C VAL A 185 0.41 -5.61 8.87
N ARG A 186 1.57 -5.08 8.48
CA ARG A 186 1.87 -3.65 8.55
C ARG A 186 0.88 -2.83 7.73
N SER A 187 0.66 -3.22 6.48
CA SER A 187 -0.24 -2.53 5.54
C SER A 187 -1.67 -2.51 6.10
N TYR A 188 -2.13 -3.64 6.64
CA TYR A 188 -3.43 -3.76 7.29
C TYR A 188 -3.57 -2.84 8.50
N LEU A 189 -2.60 -2.87 9.42
CA LEU A 189 -2.62 -2.02 10.62
C LEU A 189 -2.61 -0.53 10.27
N TYR A 190 -1.83 -0.15 9.26
CA TYR A 190 -1.79 1.22 8.78
C TYR A 190 -3.16 1.68 8.24
N GLU A 191 -3.81 0.86 7.40
CA GLU A 191 -5.14 1.16 6.88
C GLU A 191 -6.22 1.17 7.97
N TYR A 192 -6.13 0.28 8.95
CA TYR A 192 -7.00 0.31 10.13
C TYR A 192 -6.88 1.62 10.91
N LEU A 193 -5.66 2.10 11.14
CA LEU A 193 -5.42 3.36 11.84
C LEU A 193 -5.90 4.57 11.02
N LYS A 194 -5.63 4.57 9.71
CA LYS A 194 -6.09 5.60 8.79
C LYS A 194 -7.62 5.70 8.74
N LYS A 195 -8.33 4.56 8.69
CA LYS A 195 -9.79 4.48 8.80
C LYS A 195 -10.31 5.16 10.07
N ASN A 196 -9.60 4.96 11.18
CA ASN A 196 -9.91 5.56 12.47
C ASN A 196 -9.34 6.99 12.64
N LYS A 197 -8.86 7.60 11.56
CA LYS A 197 -8.33 8.99 11.49
C LYS A 197 -7.04 9.21 12.28
N PHE A 198 -6.25 8.16 12.45
CA PHE A 198 -4.89 8.25 13.00
C PHE A 198 -3.88 8.33 11.86
N GLU A 199 -3.09 9.39 11.84
CA GLU A 199 -1.99 9.59 10.89
C GLU A 199 -0.72 8.91 11.42
N ALA A 200 -0.76 7.57 11.46
CA ALA A 200 0.34 6.79 11.99
C ALA A 200 1.55 6.73 11.05
N VAL A 201 2.75 6.55 11.62
CA VAL A 201 3.97 6.23 10.89
C VAL A 201 4.33 4.78 11.21
N PRO A 202 4.03 3.84 10.30
CA PRO A 202 4.41 2.45 10.46
C PRO A 202 5.87 2.25 10.04
N ILE A 203 6.61 1.45 10.79
CA ILE A 203 8.03 1.15 10.58
C ILE A 203 8.21 -0.36 10.73
N SER A 204 8.83 -1.00 9.76
CA SER A 204 9.25 -2.41 9.87
C SER A 204 10.73 -2.49 10.19
N TRP A 205 11.09 -3.34 11.15
CA TRP A 205 12.49 -3.67 11.42
C TRP A 205 12.62 -5.13 11.85
N SER A 206 13.30 -5.94 11.03
CA SER A 206 13.44 -7.39 11.28
C SER A 206 12.06 -8.05 11.50
N ASN A 207 11.83 -8.68 12.65
CA ASN A 207 10.57 -9.29 13.06
C ASN A 207 9.64 -8.33 13.85
N TYR A 208 9.91 -7.03 13.86
CA TYR A 208 9.11 -6.03 14.57
C TYR A 208 8.38 -5.07 13.62
N ILE A 209 7.17 -4.70 14.02
CA ILE A 209 6.43 -3.56 13.48
C ILE A 209 6.33 -2.51 14.59
N CYS A 210 6.88 -1.34 14.35
CA CYS A 210 6.73 -0.17 15.19
C CYS A 210 5.71 0.78 14.58
N ILE A 211 4.74 1.23 15.36
CA ILE A 211 3.72 2.17 14.94
C ILE A 211 3.81 3.39 15.82
N ILE A 212 4.15 4.52 15.22
CA ILE A 212 4.21 5.82 15.88
C ILE A 212 2.92 6.57 15.56
N ILE A 213 2.12 6.91 16.57
CA ILE A 213 0.81 7.52 16.43
C ILE A 213 0.83 8.90 17.08
N PRO A 214 0.57 9.99 16.33
CA PRO A 214 0.49 11.32 16.93
C PRO A 214 -0.69 11.39 17.90
N VAL A 215 -0.44 11.96 19.09
CA VAL A 215 -1.48 12.26 20.07
C VAL A 215 -2.23 13.51 19.62
N GLY A 216 -3.17 13.34 18.68
CA GLY A 216 -4.06 14.43 18.26
C GLY A 216 -4.96 14.90 19.41
N SER A 217 -5.50 16.11 19.31
CA SER A 217 -6.46 16.76 20.24
C SER A 217 -7.80 16.02 20.47
N THR A 218 -7.92 14.80 19.93
CA THR A 218 -9.01 13.84 20.11
C THR A 218 -8.60 12.76 21.12
N VAL A 219 -8.00 13.18 22.23
CA VAL A 219 -7.74 12.29 23.38
C VAL A 219 -9.02 11.58 23.81
N ASP A 220 -10.18 12.23 23.67
CA ASP A 220 -11.50 11.67 23.98
C ASP A 220 -11.95 10.52 23.03
N LYS A 221 -11.30 10.31 21.88
CA LYS A 221 -11.64 9.23 20.92
C LYS A 221 -10.69 8.05 20.96
N LEU A 222 -9.55 8.19 21.64
CA LEU A 222 -8.64 7.07 21.85
C LEU A 222 -9.25 6.00 22.76
N ASP A 223 -10.19 6.38 23.63
CA ASP A 223 -10.85 5.46 24.57
C ASP A 223 -11.95 4.59 23.93
N GLU A 224 -12.50 4.97 22.77
CA GLU A 224 -13.69 4.29 22.22
C GLU A 224 -13.47 3.60 20.86
N ALA A 225 -12.48 4.01 20.06
CA ALA A 225 -12.32 3.50 18.68
C ALA A 225 -11.12 2.58 18.46
N LEU A 226 -10.20 2.51 19.42
CA LEU A 226 -9.04 1.64 19.41
C LEU A 226 -9.22 0.60 20.52
N ASP A 227 -9.53 -0.65 20.17
CA ASP A 227 -9.32 -1.79 21.09
C ASP A 227 -7.80 -2.08 21.19
N TRP A 228 -7.16 -1.07 21.77
CA TRP A 228 -5.82 -0.89 22.33
C TRP A 228 -5.96 -0.52 23.84
N PRO A 229 -7.10 -0.76 24.54
CA PRO A 229 -7.67 0.07 25.62
C PRO A 229 -7.01 -0.15 26.97
N ALA A 230 -6.11 -1.12 27.07
CA ALA A 230 -5.24 -1.26 28.23
C ALA A 230 -4.12 -0.20 28.24
N MET A 231 -3.79 0.44 27.11
CA MET A 231 -2.63 1.34 27.05
C MET A 231 -2.85 2.70 27.75
N ILE A 232 -4.09 3.17 27.95
CA ILE A 232 -4.39 4.50 28.55
C ILE A 232 -4.67 4.46 30.06
N THR A 233 -4.82 3.31 30.71
CA THR A 233 -4.67 3.26 32.18
C THR A 233 -3.29 3.77 32.66
N SER A 234 -2.33 3.98 31.74
CA SER A 234 -0.99 4.51 32.02
C SER A 234 -0.89 6.03 32.03
N LYS A 235 -1.83 6.82 31.48
CA LYS A 235 -1.70 8.29 31.48
C LYS A 235 -1.80 8.88 32.89
N GLU A 236 -2.70 8.34 33.72
CA GLU A 236 -2.81 8.71 35.14
C GLU A 236 -1.61 8.22 35.99
N ALA A 237 -0.88 7.19 35.55
CA ALA A 237 0.33 6.70 36.21
C ALA A 237 1.60 7.49 35.83
N VAL A 238 1.61 8.14 34.67
CA VAL A 238 2.75 8.92 34.16
C VAL A 238 2.66 10.40 34.55
N GLU A 239 1.46 10.95 34.77
CA GLU A 239 1.27 12.33 35.28
C GLU A 239 1.07 12.39 36.82
N GLY A 240 1.15 11.24 37.50
CA GLY A 240 0.95 11.08 38.94
C GLY A 240 2.21 10.79 39.77
N LYS A 241 3.39 11.29 39.36
CA LYS A 241 4.61 11.37 40.20
C LYS A 241 5.43 12.61 39.91
#